data_AF-A0A645AEA9-F1
#
_entry.id   AF-A0A645AEA9-F1
#
_cell.length_a   1.000
_cell.length_b   1.000
_cell.length_c   1.000
_cell.angle_alpha   90.00
_cell.angle_beta   90.00
_cell.angle_gamma   90.00
#
_symmetry.space_group_name_H-M   'P 1'
#
loop_
_entity.id
_entity.type
_entity.pdbx_description
1 polymer ?
#
loop_
_entity_poly.entity_id
_entity_poly.type
_entity_poly.pdbx_seq_one_letter_code
_entity_poly.pdbx_strand_id
1 'polypeptide(L)'
;MTISPDAHSMIDRIQRDFQLGGHKAAAIAMVLENADIFLVSELDPTLVRRIFLTPFPTAQEALDAALAKCGEDASVIVMPYGGSTLPFVTKENFLHHLEDKSNPLEE
;
A
#
# COMPACT_ATOMS: atom_id res chain seq x y z
N MET A 1 -4.18 7.06 -22.81
CA MET A 1 -2.69 7.11 -22.78
C MET A 1 -2.22 8.32 -23.56
N THR A 2 -1.12 8.90 -23.11
CA THR A 2 -0.53 10.19 -23.47
C THR A 2 -0.12 10.29 -24.94
N ILE A 3 -0.99 10.79 -25.79
CA ILE A 3 -0.58 11.17 -27.15
C ILE A 3 -0.10 12.62 -27.07
N SER A 4 1.20 12.83 -27.29
CA SER A 4 1.82 14.14 -27.44
C SER A 4 2.57 14.13 -28.79
N PRO A 5 2.47 15.20 -29.60
CA PRO A 5 3.06 15.21 -30.93
C PRO A 5 4.60 15.18 -30.93
N ASP A 6 5.23 15.67 -29.85
CA ASP A 6 6.67 15.59 -29.62
C ASP A 6 7.01 15.63 -28.11
N ALA A 7 8.30 15.41 -27.78
CA ALA A 7 8.78 15.41 -26.39
C ALA A 7 8.64 16.77 -25.70
N HIS A 8 8.76 17.89 -26.42
CA HIS A 8 8.65 19.22 -25.85
C HIS A 8 7.20 19.53 -25.44
N SER A 9 6.24 19.07 -26.25
CA SER A 9 4.81 19.14 -25.98
C SER A 9 4.40 18.39 -24.69
N MET A 10 5.18 17.38 -24.27
CA MET A 10 4.99 16.73 -22.96
C MET A 10 5.44 17.63 -21.81
N ILE A 11 6.57 18.34 -21.97
CA ILE A 11 7.10 19.29 -20.98
C ILE A 11 6.13 20.44 -20.78
N ASP A 12 5.69 21.05 -21.87
CA ASP A 12 4.71 22.14 -21.89
C ASP A 12 3.41 21.77 -21.18
N ARG A 13 2.92 20.55 -21.43
CA ARG A 13 1.68 20.07 -20.78
C ARG A 13 1.88 19.86 -19.28
N ILE A 14 2.98 19.25 -18.86
CA ILE A 14 3.29 19.07 -17.43
C ILE A 14 3.43 20.43 -16.73
N GLN A 15 4.06 21.43 -17.38
CA GLN A 15 4.18 22.77 -16.81
C GLN A 15 2.83 23.48 -16.65
N ARG A 16 1.90 23.28 -17.59
CA ARG A 16 0.57 23.93 -17.57
C ARG A 16 -0.43 23.24 -16.65
N ASP A 17 -0.41 21.91 -16.57
CA ASP A 17 -1.41 21.12 -15.83
C ASP A 17 -0.82 19.83 -15.26
N PHE A 18 -0.03 19.98 -14.20
CA PHE A 18 0.53 18.84 -13.48
C PHE A 18 -0.46 18.25 -12.49
N GLN A 19 -1.12 17.16 -12.89
CA GLN A 19 -1.96 16.36 -12.00
C GLN A 19 -1.13 15.22 -11.38
N LEU A 20 -0.53 15.49 -10.21
CA LEU A 20 0.30 14.51 -9.51
C LEU A 20 -0.56 13.55 -8.68
N GLY A 21 -0.18 12.27 -8.70
CA GLY A 21 -0.53 11.34 -7.62
C GLY A 21 -1.71 10.42 -7.88
N GLY A 22 -2.43 10.54 -8.99
CA GLY A 22 -3.54 9.61 -9.32
C GLY A 22 -3.14 8.13 -9.28
N HIS A 23 -2.00 7.77 -9.87
CA HIS A 23 -1.49 6.39 -9.83
C HIS A 23 -1.01 5.97 -8.42
N LYS A 24 -0.57 6.91 -7.58
CA LYS A 24 -0.21 6.62 -6.18
C LYS A 24 -1.47 6.38 -5.34
N ALA A 25 -2.51 7.19 -5.56
CA ALA A 25 -3.81 7.01 -4.92
C ALA A 25 -4.44 5.66 -5.30
N ALA A 26 -4.36 5.27 -6.58
CA ALA A 26 -4.80 3.95 -7.02
C ALA A 26 -4.02 2.81 -6.35
N ALA A 27 -2.69 2.92 -6.24
CA ALA A 27 -1.88 1.92 -5.53
C ALA A 27 -2.24 1.81 -4.05
N ILE A 28 -2.46 2.94 -3.35
CA ILE A 28 -2.93 2.94 -1.96
C ILE A 28 -4.31 2.30 -1.84
N ALA A 29 -5.23 2.62 -2.76
CA ALA A 29 -6.56 2.01 -2.80
C ALA A 29 -6.48 0.48 -2.97
N MET A 30 -5.63 -0.03 -3.85
CA MET A 30 -5.41 -1.47 -4.01
C MET A 30 -4.90 -2.15 -2.73
N VAL A 31 -4.08 -1.46 -1.94
CA VAL A 31 -3.63 -1.96 -0.63
C VAL A 31 -4.79 -1.96 0.37
N LEU A 32 -5.59 -0.89 0.42
CA LEU A 32 -6.73 -0.76 1.33
C LEU A 32 -7.82 -1.83 1.13
N GLU A 33 -7.96 -2.37 -0.08
CA GLU A 33 -8.85 -3.51 -0.34
C GLU A 33 -8.42 -4.80 0.39
N ASN A 34 -7.15 -4.91 0.78
CA ASN A 34 -6.57 -6.13 1.33
C ASN A 34 -5.99 -5.94 2.75
N ALA A 35 -5.75 -4.71 3.19
CA ALA A 35 -5.12 -4.41 4.47
C ALA A 35 -5.55 -3.04 5.02
N ASP A 36 -5.69 -2.94 6.34
CA ASP A 36 -5.80 -1.64 6.99
C ASP A 36 -4.46 -0.91 6.95
N ILE A 37 -4.51 0.40 6.71
CA ILE A 37 -3.31 1.25 6.76
C ILE A 37 -3.44 2.20 7.95
N PHE A 38 -2.53 2.06 8.90
CA PHE A 38 -2.36 2.95 10.03
C PHE A 38 -1.23 3.93 9.73
N LEU A 39 -1.51 5.23 9.83
CA LEU A 39 -0.56 6.28 9.48
C LEU A 39 -0.16 7.07 10.72
N VAL A 40 1.14 7.05 11.02
CA VAL A 40 1.77 7.88 12.04
C VAL A 40 2.48 9.04 11.34
N SER A 41 1.94 10.25 11.49
CA SER A 41 2.47 11.45 10.84
C SER A 41 1.93 12.71 11.53
N GLU A 42 2.54 13.86 11.24
CA GLU A 42 2.04 15.17 11.68
C GLU A 42 0.86 15.71 10.85
N LEU A 43 0.35 14.92 9.89
CA LEU A 43 -0.81 15.33 9.10
C LEU A 43 -2.06 15.44 9.96
N ASP A 44 -2.93 16.39 9.59
CA ASP A 44 -4.22 16.56 10.24
C ASP A 44 -5.03 15.24 10.21
N PRO A 45 -5.48 14.72 11.37
CA PRO A 45 -6.20 13.46 11.43
C PRO A 45 -7.47 13.43 10.56
N THR A 46 -8.13 14.57 10.35
CA THR A 46 -9.31 14.66 9.48
C THR A 46 -8.92 14.45 8.02
N LEU A 47 -7.79 15.02 7.58
CA LEU A 47 -7.24 14.76 6.26
C LEU A 47 -6.90 13.27 6.07
N VAL A 48 -6.21 12.67 7.03
CA VAL A 48 -5.82 11.24 6.98
C VAL A 48 -7.05 10.33 6.84
N ARG A 49 -8.10 10.60 7.62
CA ARG A 49 -9.38 9.87 7.52
C ARG A 49 -10.09 10.09 6.18
N ARG A 50 -10.02 11.30 5.61
CA ARG A 50 -10.61 11.61 4.30
C ARG A 50 -9.95 10.85 3.15
N ILE A 51 -8.72 10.40 3.32
CA ILE A 51 -8.01 9.52 2.36
C ILE A 51 -8.05 8.05 2.76
N PHE A 52 -9.00 7.67 3.63
CA PHE A 52 -9.30 6.29 4.03
C PHE A 52 -8.20 5.58 4.83
N LEU A 53 -7.28 6.33 5.44
CA LEU A 53 -6.27 5.79 6.35
C LEU A 53 -6.67 6.05 7.81
N THR A 54 -6.11 5.28 8.75
CA THR A 54 -6.37 5.49 10.19
C THR A 54 -5.20 6.24 10.84
N PRO A 55 -5.40 7.47 11.34
CA PRO A 55 -4.33 8.23 11.97
C PRO A 55 -4.02 7.71 13.38
N PHE A 56 -2.74 7.66 13.71
CA PHE A 56 -2.24 7.43 15.07
C PHE A 56 -1.17 8.45 15.45
N PRO A 57 -1.10 8.88 16.72
CA PRO A 57 -0.13 9.88 17.15
C PRO A 57 1.27 9.29 17.37
N THR A 58 1.37 7.98 17.65
CA THR A 58 2.64 7.29 17.89
C THR A 58 2.70 5.93 17.21
N ALA A 59 3.93 5.47 16.91
CA ALA A 59 4.16 4.14 16.35
C ALA A 59 3.73 3.01 17.29
N GLN A 60 3.88 3.22 18.61
CA GLN A 60 3.47 2.23 19.61
C GLN A 60 1.95 2.04 19.60
N GLU A 61 1.18 3.14 19.65
CA GLU A 61 -0.29 3.05 19.63
C GLU A 61 -0.81 2.41 18.33
N ALA A 62 -0.17 2.70 17.20
CA ALA A 62 -0.51 2.05 15.93
C ALA A 62 -0.23 0.55 15.95
N LEU A 63 0.92 0.13 16.49
CA LEU A 63 1.29 -1.27 16.59
C LEU A 63 0.37 -2.04 17.55
N ASP A 64 0.07 -1.47 18.71
CA ASP A 64 -0.82 -2.08 19.71
C ASP A 64 -2.22 -2.30 19.12
N ALA A 65 -2.76 -1.30 18.41
CA ALA A 65 -4.03 -1.41 17.72
C ALA A 65 -4.00 -2.47 16.60
N ALA A 66 -2.87 -2.61 15.89
CA ALA A 66 -2.72 -3.60 14.83
C ALA A 66 -2.67 -5.03 15.41
N LEU A 67 -1.92 -5.25 16.48
CA LEU A 67 -1.84 -6.55 17.17
C LEU A 67 -3.18 -6.93 17.81
N ALA A 68 -3.91 -5.98 18.38
CA ALA A 68 -5.26 -6.22 18.88
C ALA A 68 -6.23 -6.72 17.78
N LYS A 69 -6.01 -6.32 16.52
CA LYS A 69 -6.81 -6.75 15.37
C LYS A 69 -6.31 -8.06 14.75
N CYS A 70 -5.00 -8.25 14.65
CA CYS A 70 -4.38 -9.41 14.01
C CYS A 70 -4.19 -10.61 14.95
N GLY A 71 -4.27 -10.40 16.27
CA GLY A 71 -3.94 -11.37 17.31
C GLY A 71 -2.58 -11.08 17.95
N GLU A 72 -2.47 -11.33 19.26
CA GLU A 72 -1.23 -11.08 20.04
C GLU A 72 -0.03 -11.91 19.54
N ASP A 73 -0.29 -13.09 18.96
CA ASP A 73 0.73 -13.98 18.40
C ASP A 73 1.07 -13.69 16.92
N ALA A 74 0.59 -12.57 16.36
CA ALA A 74 0.84 -12.23 14.96
C ALA A 74 2.34 -12.00 14.69
N SER A 75 2.84 -12.55 13.58
CA SER A 75 4.21 -12.28 13.13
C SER A 75 4.33 -10.86 12.58
N VAL A 76 5.41 -10.16 12.91
CA VAL A 76 5.67 -8.78 12.46
C VAL A 76 6.85 -8.73 11.50
N ILE A 77 6.67 -8.10 10.35
CA ILE A 77 7.75 -7.74 9.43
C ILE A 77 8.07 -6.25 9.60
N VAL A 78 9.35 -5.94 9.85
CA VAL A 78 9.83 -4.56 10.00
C VAL A 78 10.62 -4.14 8.76
N MET A 79 10.24 -3.02 8.14
CA MET A 79 10.94 -2.43 7.00
C MET A 79 11.31 -0.96 7.27
N PRO A 80 12.46 -0.68 7.92
CA PRO A 80 12.83 0.68 8.34
C PRO A 80 12.96 1.68 7.18
N TYR A 81 13.38 1.21 6.00
CA TYR A 81 13.60 2.03 4.81
C TYR A 81 12.64 1.66 3.67
N GLY A 82 11.34 1.58 3.94
CA GLY A 82 10.32 1.07 3.01
C GLY A 82 10.36 1.69 1.59
N GLY A 83 10.68 2.98 1.46
CA GLY A 83 10.80 3.64 0.15
C GLY A 83 12.02 3.23 -0.69
N SER A 84 13.02 2.61 -0.07
CA SER A 84 14.28 2.15 -0.69
C SER A 84 14.45 0.62 -0.61
N THR A 85 13.43 -0.09 -0.13
CA THR A 85 13.43 -1.54 0.01
C THR A 85 12.60 -2.15 -1.11
N LEU A 86 13.17 -3.12 -1.84
CA LEU A 86 12.43 -3.98 -2.76
C LEU A 86 12.25 -5.36 -2.13
N PRO A 87 11.11 -5.64 -1.49
CA PRO A 87 10.86 -6.96 -0.91
C PRO A 87 10.75 -8.01 -2.01
N PHE A 88 11.31 -9.19 -1.78
CA PHE A 88 11.15 -10.35 -2.64
C PHE A 88 10.67 -11.53 -1.82
N VAL A 89 9.80 -12.36 -2.40
CA VAL A 89 9.33 -13.59 -1.77
C VAL A 89 10.25 -14.73 -2.23
N THR A 90 10.82 -15.48 -1.29
CA THR A 90 11.60 -16.68 -1.61
C THR A 90 10.67 -17.81 -2.08
N LYS A 91 11.11 -18.62 -3.05
CA LYS A 91 10.31 -19.67 -3.68
C LYS A 91 9.81 -20.76 -2.72
N GLU A 92 10.49 -21.01 -1.60
CA GLU A 92 10.06 -22.02 -0.61
C GLU A 92 8.61 -21.80 -0.11
N ASN A 93 8.13 -20.56 0.01
CA ASN A 93 6.78 -20.28 0.53
C ASN A 93 5.71 -20.07 -0.55
N PHE A 94 6.10 -19.83 -1.81
CA PHE A 94 5.16 -19.52 -2.89
C PHE A 94 4.52 -20.79 -3.49
N LEU A 95 5.22 -21.92 -3.43
CA LEU A 95 4.72 -23.20 -3.96
C LEU A 95 3.60 -23.79 -3.08
N HIS A 96 3.70 -23.64 -1.76
CA HIS A 96 2.69 -24.15 -0.82
C HIS A 96 1.29 -23.52 -1.00
N HIS A 97 1.22 -22.28 -1.48
CA HIS A 97 -0.04 -21.56 -1.71
C HIS A 97 -0.65 -21.80 -3.11
N LEU A 98 0.14 -22.33 -4.05
CA LEU A 98 -0.33 -22.68 -5.40
C LEU A 98 -0.83 -24.13 -5.48
N GLU A 99 -0.31 -25.02 -4.64
CA GLU A 99 -0.78 -26.41 -4.57
C GLU A 99 -2.20 -26.53 -3.97
N ASP A 100 -2.61 -25.59 -3.11
CA ASP A 100 -3.92 -25.62 -2.43
C ASP A 100 -5.10 -25.12 -3.28
N LYS A 101 -4.85 -24.60 -4.50
CA LYS A 101 -5.92 -24.25 -5.46
C LYS A 101 -6.19 -25.33 -6.51
N SER A 102 -5.66 -26.54 -6.33
CA SER A 102 -5.75 -27.62 -7.31
C SER A 102 -6.94 -28.58 -7.15
N ASN A 103 -7.86 -28.38 -6.18
CA ASN A 103 -9.07 -29.21 -6.12
C ASN A 103 -10.38 -28.43 -5.97
N PRO A 104 -11.07 -28.11 -7.07
CA PRO A 104 -12.48 -27.73 -7.03
C PRO A 104 -13.43 -28.80 -7.58
N LEU A 105 -13.11 -30.10 -7.56
CA LEU A 105 -14.05 -31.16 -7.96
C LEU A 105 -13.87 -32.46 -7.15
N GLU A 106 -14.34 -32.45 -5.89
CA GLU A 106 -14.96 -33.63 -5.28
C GLU A 106 -16.41 -33.26 -4.90
N GLU A 107 -17.28 -33.24 -5.91
CA GLU A 107 -18.64 -33.84 -5.99
C GLU A 107 -19.30 -33.47 -7.34
#